data_AF-A0A249PMZ1-F1
#
_entry.id   AF-A0A249PMZ1-F1
#
_cell.length_a   1.000
_cell.length_b   1.000
_cell.length_c   1.000
_cell.angle_alpha   90.00
_cell.angle_beta   90.00
_cell.angle_gamma   90.00
#
_symmetry.space_group_name_H-M   'P 1'
#
loop_
_entity.id
_entity.type
_entity.pdbx_description
1 polymer ?
#
loop_
_entity_poly.entity_id
_entity_poly.type
_entity_poly.pdbx_seq_one_letter_code
_entity_poly.pdbx_strand_id
1 'polypeptide(L)'
;MIAAADFNPLHIKSREALRRLRDFHKVVASHSARHFPTLVMNDGAVAYRDLSLRSPSVTFDFLIRSWELFSEIKSLEAAAGHPGARMVLACGFRMRGRRAGMDASAGQLRSILARLQEGRINTEQAVREAASVRPTFDIIPQLQANFAFTKAYVAESSGKAGGIGGANFYVDLAIFDQPGLGWITLGEPINWSHPRLGLSADFAPVLGVNWRDRAPVAPEGVRDGLQIAEQLTGDPNVLHALRQAKKI
;
A
#
# COMPACT_ATOMS: atom_id res chain seq x y z
N MET A 1 -0.74 22.64 -11.49
CA MET A 1 -1.49 23.67 -10.74
C MET A 1 -0.58 24.57 -9.89
N ILE A 2 0.31 24.02 -9.05
CA ILE A 2 1.23 24.83 -8.21
C ILE A 2 2.35 25.50 -9.04
N ALA A 3 2.91 24.79 -10.03
CA ALA A 3 3.90 25.39 -10.95
C ALA A 3 3.32 26.57 -11.76
N ALA A 4 2.03 26.51 -12.11
CA ALA A 4 1.33 27.60 -12.78
C ALA A 4 1.00 28.80 -11.86
N ALA A 5 1.33 28.68 -10.57
CA ALA A 5 1.20 29.71 -9.55
C ALA A 5 2.58 30.17 -9.04
N ASP A 6 3.66 29.75 -9.73
CA ASP A 6 5.04 30.02 -9.35
C ASP A 6 5.35 29.68 -7.88
N PHE A 7 4.73 28.60 -7.38
CA PHE A 7 4.83 28.16 -5.98
C PHE A 7 4.41 29.20 -4.94
N ASN A 8 3.71 30.27 -5.34
CA ASN A 8 3.21 31.28 -4.42
C ASN A 8 2.02 30.71 -3.62
N PRO A 9 2.14 30.53 -2.29
CA PRO A 9 1.09 29.91 -1.47
C PRO A 9 -0.17 30.78 -1.34
N LEU A 10 -0.06 32.09 -1.64
CA LEU A 10 -1.17 33.04 -1.57
C LEU A 10 -1.97 33.11 -2.88
N HIS A 11 -1.42 32.56 -3.97
CA HIS A 11 -2.08 32.56 -5.26
C HIS A 11 -3.32 31.64 -5.26
N ILE A 12 -4.39 32.04 -5.96
CA ILE A 12 -5.67 31.32 -5.96
C ILE A 12 -5.53 29.86 -6.41
N LYS A 13 -4.74 29.60 -7.46
CA LYS A 13 -4.42 28.25 -7.95
C LYS A 13 -3.68 27.38 -6.92
N SER A 14 -2.90 27.97 -6.02
CA SER A 14 -2.24 27.25 -4.92
C SER A 14 -3.26 26.86 -3.85
N ARG A 15 -4.21 27.74 -3.54
CA ARG A 15 -5.32 27.42 -2.62
C ARG A 15 -6.22 26.30 -3.17
N GLU A 16 -6.49 26.31 -4.47
CA GLU A 16 -7.23 25.24 -5.16
C GLU A 16 -6.46 23.91 -5.10
N ALA A 17 -5.18 23.92 -5.42
CA ALA A 17 -4.33 22.73 -5.32
C ALA A 17 -4.28 22.17 -3.89
N LEU A 18 -4.16 23.03 -2.88
CA LEU A 18 -4.18 22.62 -1.47
C LEU A 18 -5.54 22.04 -1.05
N ARG A 19 -6.65 22.58 -1.59
CA ARG A 19 -7.99 22.03 -1.33
C ARG A 19 -8.11 20.62 -1.91
N ARG A 20 -7.73 20.44 -3.18
CA ARG A 20 -7.69 19.12 -3.83
C ARG A 20 -6.84 18.12 -3.05
N LEU A 21 -5.64 18.53 -2.61
CA LEU A 21 -4.77 17.67 -1.79
C LEU A 21 -5.45 17.25 -0.48
N ARG A 22 -6.13 18.17 0.20
CA ARG A 22 -6.87 17.85 1.44
C ARG A 22 -8.02 16.87 1.19
N ASP A 23 -8.74 17.03 0.09
CA ASP A 23 -9.85 16.12 -0.23
C ASP A 23 -9.33 14.72 -0.60
N PHE A 24 -8.23 14.64 -1.36
CA PHE A 24 -7.49 13.39 -1.56
C PHE A 24 -7.04 12.76 -0.23
N HIS A 25 -6.44 13.54 0.67
CA HIS A 25 -5.99 13.04 1.98
C HIS A 25 -7.15 12.52 2.84
N LYS A 26 -8.31 13.17 2.80
CA LYS A 26 -9.52 12.70 3.51
C LYS A 26 -9.96 11.32 3.03
N VAL A 27 -9.98 11.11 1.71
CA VAL A 27 -10.33 9.80 1.13
C VAL A 27 -9.29 8.74 1.53
N VAL A 28 -7.99 9.04 1.42
CA VAL A 28 -6.98 8.06 1.85
C VAL A 28 -7.11 7.74 3.35
N ALA A 29 -7.38 8.75 4.18
CA ALA A 29 -7.56 8.57 5.61
C ALA A 29 -8.80 7.75 5.97
N SER A 30 -9.92 7.87 5.23
CA SER A 30 -11.14 7.07 5.46
C SER A 30 -10.96 5.59 5.13
N HIS A 31 -10.04 5.26 4.22
CA HIS A 31 -9.68 3.89 3.85
C HIS A 31 -8.56 3.29 4.72
N SER A 32 -7.82 4.13 5.44
CA SER A 32 -6.73 3.69 6.31
C SER A 32 -7.26 2.85 7.47
N ALA A 33 -6.74 1.64 7.60
CA ALA A 33 -7.16 0.70 8.63
C ALA A 33 -5.98 -0.13 9.15
N ARG A 34 -6.17 -0.82 10.28
CA ARG A 34 -5.13 -1.68 10.88
C ARG A 34 -4.53 -2.70 9.88
N HIS A 35 -5.35 -3.24 8.99
CA HIS A 35 -4.96 -4.22 7.97
C HIS A 35 -4.80 -3.63 6.57
N PHE A 36 -4.89 -2.30 6.47
CA PHE A 36 -4.66 -1.53 5.26
C PHE A 36 -4.03 -0.17 5.64
N PRO A 37 -2.83 -0.19 6.25
CA PRO A 37 -2.17 1.04 6.67
C PRO A 37 -1.75 1.84 5.44
N THR A 38 -2.02 3.14 5.47
CA THR A 38 -1.64 4.07 4.40
C THR A 38 -0.61 5.08 4.91
N LEU A 39 0.41 5.35 4.10
CA LEU A 39 1.25 6.54 4.21
C LEU A 39 0.85 7.54 3.13
N VAL A 40 0.78 8.83 3.48
CA VAL A 40 0.46 9.91 2.55
C VAL A 40 1.60 10.92 2.53
N MET A 41 2.04 11.33 1.35
CA MET A 41 3.05 12.37 1.14
C MET A 41 2.70 13.19 -0.11
N ASN A 42 2.40 14.48 0.08
CA ASN A 42 1.91 15.37 -0.99
C ASN A 42 0.69 14.75 -1.70
N ASP A 43 0.73 14.60 -3.03
CA ASP A 43 -0.30 13.97 -3.85
C ASP A 43 -0.14 12.45 -4.01
N GLY A 44 0.85 11.85 -3.33
CA GLY A 44 1.08 10.41 -3.32
C GLY A 44 0.57 9.73 -2.05
N ALA A 45 0.13 8.49 -2.20
CA ALA A 45 -0.19 7.60 -1.08
C ALA A 45 0.33 6.19 -1.35
N VAL A 46 0.68 5.48 -0.28
CA VAL A 46 1.16 4.10 -0.32
C VAL A 46 0.39 3.29 0.71
N ALA A 47 -0.27 2.22 0.28
CA ALA A 47 -0.79 1.18 1.15
C ALA A 47 0.14 -0.04 1.12
N TYR A 48 0.25 -0.76 2.23
CA TYR A 48 1.09 -1.96 2.30
C TYR A 48 0.50 -3.01 3.24
N ARG A 49 0.79 -4.29 2.96
CA ARG A 49 0.39 -5.40 3.82
C ARG A 49 1.29 -6.61 3.60
N ASP A 50 1.68 -7.27 4.69
CA ASP A 50 2.30 -8.60 4.60
C ASP A 50 1.20 -9.63 4.25
N LEU A 51 1.45 -10.47 3.25
CA LEU A 51 0.51 -11.52 2.83
C LEU A 51 0.50 -12.70 3.80
N SER A 52 -0.64 -13.40 3.88
CA SER A 52 -0.68 -14.69 4.57
C SER A 52 -0.04 -15.75 3.69
N LEU A 53 0.90 -16.51 4.26
CA LEU A 53 1.59 -17.59 3.57
C LEU A 53 0.69 -18.75 3.16
N ARG A 54 -0.52 -18.87 3.71
CA ARG A 54 -1.39 -20.05 3.50
C ARG A 54 -2.86 -19.69 3.31
N SER A 55 -3.15 -18.40 3.17
CA SER A 55 -4.54 -17.95 3.03
C SER A 55 -4.60 -16.86 1.97
N PRO A 56 -5.35 -17.09 0.88
CA PRO A 56 -5.54 -16.10 -0.17
C PRO A 56 -6.42 -14.93 0.29
N SER A 57 -7.21 -15.08 1.38
CA SER A 57 -8.09 -14.03 1.92
C SER A 57 -7.36 -12.73 2.24
N VAL A 58 -6.09 -12.80 2.65
CA VAL A 58 -5.30 -11.59 2.94
C VAL A 58 -4.91 -10.86 1.66
N THR A 59 -4.50 -11.59 0.62
CA THR A 59 -4.19 -11.04 -0.70
C THR A 59 -5.44 -10.42 -1.32
N PHE A 60 -6.56 -11.14 -1.26
CA PHE A 60 -7.85 -10.71 -1.78
C PHE A 60 -8.38 -9.46 -1.07
N ASP A 61 -8.44 -9.44 0.27
CA ASP A 61 -8.90 -8.26 1.04
C ASP A 61 -8.02 -7.03 0.75
N PHE A 62 -6.71 -7.21 0.56
CA PHE A 62 -5.83 -6.10 0.18
C PHE A 62 -6.16 -5.56 -1.23
N LEU A 63 -6.36 -6.44 -2.21
CA LEU A 63 -6.74 -6.06 -3.58
C LEU A 63 -8.09 -5.32 -3.61
N ILE A 64 -9.11 -5.82 -2.91
CA ILE A 64 -10.44 -5.21 -2.87
C ILE A 64 -10.37 -3.82 -2.23
N ARG A 65 -9.67 -3.68 -1.10
CA ARG A 65 -9.49 -2.37 -0.45
C ARG A 65 -8.73 -1.37 -1.32
N SER A 66 -7.72 -1.83 -2.06
CA SER A 66 -7.03 -0.98 -3.04
C SER A 66 -7.96 -0.53 -4.16
N TRP A 67 -8.82 -1.42 -4.67
CA TRP A 67 -9.82 -1.05 -5.68
C TRP A 67 -10.86 -0.06 -5.15
N GLU A 68 -11.37 -0.27 -3.93
CA GLU A 68 -12.31 0.64 -3.28
C GLU A 68 -11.69 2.04 -3.10
N LEU A 69 -10.46 2.11 -2.59
CA LEU A 69 -9.70 3.37 -2.47
C LEU A 69 -9.51 4.05 -3.84
N PHE A 70 -9.07 3.31 -4.85
CA PHE A 70 -8.89 3.84 -6.20
C PHE A 70 -10.20 4.39 -6.78
N SER A 71 -11.30 3.65 -6.63
CA SER A 71 -12.61 4.00 -7.17
C SER A 71 -13.16 5.27 -6.54
N GLU A 72 -12.97 5.44 -5.22
CA GLU A 72 -13.38 6.65 -4.50
C GLU A 72 -12.53 7.86 -4.93
N ILE A 73 -11.20 7.72 -5.01
CA ILE A 73 -10.32 8.78 -5.51
C ILE A 73 -10.68 9.17 -6.95
N LYS A 74 -10.89 8.19 -7.83
CA LYS A 74 -11.26 8.42 -9.23
C LYS A 74 -12.58 9.17 -9.33
N SER A 75 -13.57 8.82 -8.51
CA SER A 75 -14.87 9.49 -8.48
C SER A 75 -14.75 10.93 -7.99
N LEU A 76 -13.99 11.16 -6.91
CA LEU A 76 -13.72 12.49 -6.36
C LEU A 76 -13.04 13.40 -7.40
N GLU A 77 -11.99 12.90 -8.04
CA GLU A 77 -11.21 13.65 -9.02
C GLU A 77 -11.99 13.93 -10.31
N ALA A 78 -12.76 12.95 -10.80
CA ALA A 78 -13.63 13.14 -11.96
C ALA A 78 -14.71 14.19 -11.71
N ALA A 79 -15.34 14.19 -10.53
CA ALA A 79 -16.32 15.21 -10.14
C ALA A 79 -15.71 16.62 -10.09
N ALA A 80 -14.42 16.73 -9.81
CA ALA A 80 -13.66 17.98 -9.81
C ALA A 80 -13.05 18.34 -11.19
N GLY A 81 -13.30 17.55 -12.24
CA GLY A 81 -12.74 17.78 -13.59
C GLY A 81 -11.24 17.52 -13.68
N HIS A 82 -10.69 16.71 -12.78
CA HIS A 82 -9.28 16.34 -12.74
C HIS A 82 -9.05 14.96 -13.37
N PRO A 83 -7.82 14.68 -13.87
CA PRO A 83 -7.54 13.44 -14.59
C PRO A 83 -7.68 12.17 -13.74
N GLY A 84 -7.63 12.28 -12.41
CA GLY A 84 -7.63 11.14 -11.49
C GLY A 84 -6.23 10.71 -11.05
N ALA A 85 -6.18 9.63 -10.25
CA ALA A 85 -4.94 9.03 -9.76
C ALA A 85 -4.57 7.79 -10.56
N ARG A 86 -3.27 7.53 -10.68
CA ARG A 86 -2.73 6.24 -11.09
C ARG A 86 -2.44 5.42 -9.85
N MET A 87 -2.81 4.14 -9.86
CA MET A 87 -2.49 3.23 -8.77
C MET A 87 -1.88 1.95 -9.32
N VAL A 88 -0.79 1.48 -8.72
CA VAL A 88 -0.13 0.22 -9.04
C VAL A 88 -0.11 -0.65 -7.80
N LEU A 89 -0.71 -1.84 -7.87
CA LEU A 89 -0.63 -2.87 -6.85
C LEU A 89 0.36 -3.94 -7.31
N ALA A 90 1.41 -4.13 -6.51
CA ALA A 90 2.46 -5.09 -6.79
C ALA A 90 2.65 -6.06 -5.61
N CYS A 91 3.11 -7.27 -5.92
CA CYS A 91 3.56 -8.23 -4.92
C CYS A 91 5.08 -8.44 -5.01
N GLY A 92 5.69 -8.91 -3.92
CA GLY A 92 7.14 -9.05 -3.85
C GLY A 92 7.64 -9.37 -2.45
N PHE A 93 8.94 -9.62 -2.36
CA PHE A 93 9.58 -9.91 -1.08
C PHE A 93 9.82 -8.64 -0.28
N ARG A 94 9.90 -8.81 1.04
CA ARG A 94 10.36 -7.77 1.96
C ARG A 94 11.39 -8.37 2.90
N MET A 95 12.57 -7.77 2.95
CA MET A 95 13.56 -8.13 3.95
C MET A 95 13.21 -7.46 5.27
N ARG A 96 13.14 -8.25 6.34
CA ARG A 96 12.93 -7.73 7.69
C ARG A 96 14.28 -7.29 8.26
N GLY A 97 14.55 -5.99 8.25
CA GLY A 97 15.73 -5.40 8.92
C GLY A 97 15.65 -5.46 10.46
N ARG A 98 16.74 -5.10 11.14
CA ARG A 98 16.75 -4.91 12.61
C ARG A 98 15.70 -3.86 12.99
N ARG A 99 14.82 -4.20 13.93
CA ARG A 99 13.65 -3.40 14.39
C ARG A 99 14.01 -2.12 15.17
N ALA A 100 15.20 -1.54 14.97
CA ALA A 100 15.77 -0.50 15.83
C ALA A 100 14.84 0.72 16.05
N GLY A 101 14.06 1.14 15.04
CA GLY A 101 13.09 2.23 15.18
C GLY A 101 11.78 1.87 15.87
N MET A 102 11.27 0.63 15.71
CA MET A 102 10.03 0.18 16.37
C MET A 102 10.26 -0.21 17.84
N ASP A 103 11.45 -0.73 18.16
CA ASP A 103 11.80 -1.11 19.52
C ASP A 103 11.90 0.10 20.45
N ALA A 104 12.31 1.27 19.94
CA ALA A 104 12.39 2.52 20.70
C ALA A 104 11.00 3.04 21.13
N SER A 105 10.04 3.16 20.20
CA SER A 105 8.67 3.60 20.50
C SER A 105 7.92 2.60 21.39
N ALA A 106 8.13 1.29 21.16
CA ALA A 106 7.55 0.24 22.01
C ALA A 106 8.15 0.22 23.42
N GLY A 107 9.42 0.58 23.57
CA GLY A 107 10.08 0.76 24.87
C GLY A 107 9.55 1.97 25.63
N GLN A 108 9.30 3.08 24.94
CA GLN A 108 8.76 4.30 25.54
C GLN A 108 7.32 4.09 26.04
N LEU A 109 6.46 3.42 25.26
CA LEU A 109 5.10 3.07 25.70
C LEU A 109 5.13 2.07 26.87
N ARG A 110 6.01 1.06 26.83
CA ARG A 110 6.22 0.14 27.97
C ARG A 110 6.66 0.87 29.23
N SER A 111 7.54 1.86 29.11
CA SER A 111 7.99 2.70 30.24
C SER A 111 6.86 3.57 30.81
N ILE A 112 5.98 4.14 29.97
CA ILE A 112 4.80 4.87 30.43
C ILE A 112 3.86 3.93 31.21
N LEU A 113 3.56 2.75 30.66
CA LEU A 113 2.70 1.76 31.32
C LEU A 113 3.29 1.26 32.65
N ALA A 114 4.59 0.97 32.69
CA ALA A 114 5.28 0.54 33.91
C ALA A 114 5.23 1.63 34.99
N ARG A 115 5.55 2.88 34.65
CA ARG A 115 5.51 4.00 35.61
C ARG A 115 4.10 4.30 36.12
N LEU A 116 3.07 4.09 35.30
CA LEU A 116 1.68 4.22 35.72
C LEU A 116 1.30 3.09 36.70
N GLN A 117 1.68 1.84 36.41
CA GLN A 117 1.43 0.70 37.29
C GLN A 117 2.15 0.82 38.64
N GLU A 118 3.35 1.39 38.64
CA GLU A 118 4.15 1.65 39.84
C GLU A 118 3.71 2.91 40.61
N GLY A 119 2.70 3.66 40.13
CA GLY A 119 2.23 4.89 40.75
C GLY A 119 3.20 6.08 40.66
N ARG A 120 4.24 6.00 39.81
CA ARG A 120 5.24 7.05 39.60
C ARG A 120 4.74 8.21 38.74
N ILE A 121 3.71 7.96 37.93
CA ILE A 121 2.97 8.98 37.17
C ILE A 121 1.47 8.74 37.34
N ASN A 122 0.68 9.81 37.27
CA ASN A 122 -0.79 9.72 37.32
C ASN A 122 -1.38 9.47 35.91
N THR A 123 -2.67 9.16 35.85
CA THR A 123 -3.39 8.83 34.60
C THR A 123 -3.36 9.97 33.59
N GLU A 124 -3.51 11.22 34.02
CA GLU A 124 -3.50 12.39 33.14
C GLU A 124 -2.14 12.61 32.49
N GLN A 125 -1.06 12.43 33.28
CA GLN A 125 0.31 12.47 32.81
C GLN A 125 0.61 11.33 31.85
N ALA A 126 0.13 10.11 32.13
CA ALA A 126 0.29 8.97 31.23
C ALA A 126 -0.40 9.20 29.88
N VAL A 127 -1.61 9.77 29.86
CA VAL A 127 -2.33 10.13 28.63
C VAL A 127 -1.56 11.20 27.83
N ARG A 128 -1.07 12.25 28.52
CA ARG A 128 -0.30 13.33 27.88
C ARG A 128 1.02 12.82 27.29
N GLU A 129 1.74 11.98 28.02
CA GLU A 129 2.99 11.38 27.56
C GLU A 129 2.74 10.38 26.42
N ALA A 130 1.72 9.54 26.50
CA ALA A 130 1.36 8.61 25.42
C ALA A 130 0.95 9.34 24.14
N ALA A 131 0.23 10.47 24.26
CA ALA A 131 -0.17 11.31 23.14
C ALA A 131 1.03 12.01 22.46
N SER A 132 2.16 12.19 23.16
CA SER A 132 3.38 12.77 22.61
C SER A 132 4.39 11.75 22.07
N VAL A 133 4.19 10.44 22.36
CA VAL A 133 4.96 9.37 21.72
C VAL A 133 4.65 9.36 20.23
N ARG A 134 5.61 9.84 19.43
CA ARG A 134 5.53 9.71 17.97
C ARG A 134 5.73 8.24 17.60
N PRO A 135 4.76 7.56 16.97
CA PRO A 135 4.84 6.12 16.71
C PRO A 135 5.96 5.70 15.75
N THR A 136 6.57 6.64 15.04
CA THR A 136 7.79 6.51 14.25
C THR A 136 8.05 7.89 13.66
N PHE A 137 9.21 8.47 13.92
CA PHE A 137 9.67 9.69 13.26
C PHE A 137 10.89 9.24 12.48
N ASP A 138 10.91 9.44 11.16
CA ASP A 138 11.98 9.09 10.20
C ASP A 138 11.79 7.78 9.39
N ILE A 139 11.59 6.62 10.03
CA ILE A 139 11.64 5.32 9.31
C ILE A 139 10.28 4.60 9.33
N ILE A 140 9.82 4.15 8.15
CA ILE A 140 8.71 3.19 8.01
C ILE A 140 9.28 1.82 7.62
N PRO A 141 9.51 0.92 8.59
CA PRO A 141 10.19 -0.35 8.34
C PRO A 141 9.48 -1.27 7.34
N GLN A 142 8.18 -1.07 7.12
CA GLN A 142 7.38 -1.82 6.15
C GLN A 142 7.66 -1.40 4.71
N LEU A 143 8.16 -0.18 4.49
CA LEU A 143 8.58 0.30 3.16
C LEU A 143 10.09 0.12 2.93
N GLN A 144 10.87 -0.09 3.99
CA GLN A 144 12.30 -0.40 3.90
C GLN A 144 12.54 -1.82 3.39
N ALA A 145 13.47 -1.96 2.44
CA ALA A 145 13.81 -3.23 1.79
C ALA A 145 12.56 -4.01 1.32
N ASN A 146 11.53 -3.28 0.87
CA ASN A 146 10.29 -3.82 0.36
C ASN A 146 10.34 -3.78 -1.17
N PHE A 147 10.68 -4.92 -1.77
CA PHE A 147 10.81 -5.05 -3.22
C PHE A 147 9.46 -4.93 -3.94
N ALA A 148 8.34 -5.27 -3.28
CA ALA A 148 7.01 -5.02 -3.82
C ALA A 148 6.74 -3.52 -3.97
N PHE A 149 7.10 -2.74 -2.94
CA PHE A 149 6.98 -1.29 -2.97
C PHE A 149 7.90 -0.66 -4.02
N THR A 150 9.18 -1.07 -4.08
CA THR A 150 10.10 -0.60 -5.13
C THR A 150 9.55 -0.89 -6.53
N LYS A 151 9.02 -2.10 -6.75
CA LYS A 151 8.42 -2.49 -8.03
C LYS A 151 7.22 -1.60 -8.37
N ALA A 152 6.27 -1.42 -7.45
CA ALA A 152 5.12 -0.55 -7.65
C ALA A 152 5.51 0.90 -7.93
N TYR A 153 6.46 1.45 -7.16
CA TYR A 153 6.94 2.82 -7.30
C TYR A 153 7.59 3.08 -8.66
N VAL A 154 8.51 2.20 -9.09
CA VAL A 154 9.20 2.34 -10.38
C VAL A 154 8.24 2.12 -11.54
N ALA A 155 7.30 1.17 -11.42
CA ALA A 155 6.25 0.92 -12.39
C ALA A 155 5.33 2.14 -12.55
N GLU A 156 4.82 2.70 -11.45
CA GLU A 156 4.00 3.91 -11.45
C GLU A 156 4.75 5.09 -12.08
N SER A 157 6.02 5.30 -11.68
CA SER A 157 6.87 6.39 -12.16
C SER A 157 7.20 6.30 -13.66
N SER A 158 7.21 5.10 -14.24
CA SER A 158 7.44 4.90 -15.67
C SER A 158 6.30 5.45 -16.54
N GLY A 159 5.09 5.57 -15.97
CA GLY A 159 3.92 6.14 -16.60
C GLY A 159 3.61 5.56 -17.99
N LYS A 160 3.19 6.43 -18.91
CA LYS A 160 2.84 6.03 -20.29
C LYS A 160 4.02 5.35 -21.02
N ALA A 161 5.26 5.75 -20.73
CA ALA A 161 6.44 5.17 -21.37
C ALA A 161 6.65 3.69 -20.99
N GLY A 162 6.22 3.28 -19.79
CA GLY A 162 6.18 1.88 -19.36
C GLY A 162 4.85 1.17 -19.63
N GLY A 163 3.93 1.76 -20.38
CA GLY A 163 2.59 1.19 -20.60
C GLY A 163 1.59 1.40 -19.45
N ILE A 164 2.04 1.96 -18.33
CA ILE A 164 1.23 2.20 -17.11
C ILE A 164 0.72 3.65 -17.15
N GLY A 165 -0.12 3.96 -18.12
CA GLY A 165 -0.60 5.32 -18.42
C GLY A 165 -1.92 5.72 -17.76
N GLY A 166 -2.14 7.04 -17.62
CA GLY A 166 -3.43 7.58 -17.19
C GLY A 166 -3.84 7.24 -15.75
N ALA A 167 -5.10 7.55 -15.43
CA ALA A 167 -5.71 7.33 -14.11
C ALA A 167 -6.41 5.97 -14.04
N ASN A 168 -5.59 4.92 -14.10
CA ASN A 168 -6.02 3.53 -14.05
C ASN A 168 -5.45 2.83 -12.82
N PHE A 169 -6.10 1.75 -12.43
CA PHE A 169 -5.61 0.82 -11.42
C PHE A 169 -4.94 -0.36 -12.12
N TYR A 170 -3.67 -0.58 -11.85
CA TYR A 170 -2.88 -1.68 -12.40
C TYR A 170 -2.59 -2.70 -11.32
N VAL A 171 -2.81 -3.96 -11.62
CA VAL A 171 -2.56 -5.08 -10.71
C VAL A 171 -1.52 -6.01 -11.30
N ASP A 172 -0.59 -6.46 -10.46
CA ASP A 172 0.40 -7.48 -10.77
C ASP A 172 -0.26 -8.85 -10.95
N LEU A 173 -0.12 -9.43 -12.14
CA LEU A 173 -0.74 -10.70 -12.51
C LEU A 173 -0.18 -11.90 -11.72
N ALA A 174 0.95 -11.75 -11.04
CA ALA A 174 1.43 -12.77 -10.11
C ALA A 174 0.45 -13.05 -8.95
N ILE A 175 -0.54 -12.19 -8.70
CA ILE A 175 -1.59 -12.39 -7.70
C ILE A 175 -2.62 -13.45 -8.13
N PHE A 176 -2.77 -13.70 -9.43
CA PHE A 176 -3.82 -14.58 -9.96
C PHE A 176 -3.25 -15.90 -10.47
N ASP A 177 -3.84 -17.03 -10.09
CA ASP A 177 -3.40 -18.35 -10.54
C ASP A 177 -3.88 -18.72 -11.95
N GLN A 178 -4.92 -18.03 -12.44
CA GLN A 178 -5.54 -18.27 -13.73
C GLN A 178 -6.12 -16.98 -14.33
N PRO A 179 -6.23 -16.89 -15.67
CA PRO A 179 -6.93 -15.80 -16.34
C PRO A 179 -8.46 -15.96 -16.22
N GLY A 180 -9.20 -14.88 -16.46
CA GLY A 180 -10.65 -14.95 -16.67
C GLY A 180 -11.48 -15.19 -15.40
N LEU A 181 -11.17 -14.47 -14.33
CA LEU A 181 -11.90 -14.58 -13.06
C LEU A 181 -13.26 -13.88 -13.16
N GLY A 182 -14.36 -14.61 -12.93
CA GLY A 182 -15.72 -14.06 -13.07
C GLY A 182 -16.07 -12.87 -12.16
N TRP A 183 -15.24 -12.59 -11.15
CA TRP A 183 -15.42 -11.50 -10.20
C TRP A 183 -14.55 -10.26 -10.49
N ILE A 184 -13.57 -10.34 -11.41
CA ILE A 184 -12.71 -9.21 -11.78
C ILE A 184 -12.45 -9.17 -13.28
N THR A 185 -12.70 -8.01 -13.88
CA THR A 185 -12.43 -7.76 -15.29
C THR A 185 -11.07 -7.08 -15.43
N LEU A 186 -10.13 -7.76 -16.06
CA LEU A 186 -8.81 -7.23 -16.40
C LEU A 186 -8.77 -6.82 -17.87
N GLY A 187 -8.03 -5.75 -18.19
CA GLY A 187 -7.70 -5.41 -19.58
C GLY A 187 -6.48 -6.19 -20.07
N GLU A 188 -5.91 -5.74 -21.19
CA GLU A 188 -4.76 -6.43 -21.78
C GLU A 188 -3.53 -6.43 -20.85
N PRO A 189 -2.82 -7.57 -20.73
CA PRO A 189 -1.56 -7.64 -20.02
C PRO A 189 -0.50 -6.70 -20.59
N ILE A 190 0.29 -6.13 -19.69
CA ILE A 190 1.40 -5.23 -19.95
C ILE A 190 2.64 -5.91 -19.40
N ASN A 191 3.50 -6.38 -20.30
CA ASN A 191 4.80 -6.96 -19.95
C ASN A 191 5.75 -5.81 -19.62
N TRP A 192 5.76 -5.40 -18.36
CA TRP A 192 6.52 -4.26 -17.88
C TRP A 192 7.93 -4.69 -17.48
N SER A 193 8.92 -3.85 -17.81
CA SER A 193 10.30 -4.04 -17.34
C SER A 193 11.02 -2.71 -17.11
N HIS A 194 12.00 -2.74 -16.22
CA HIS A 194 12.91 -1.64 -15.93
C HIS A 194 14.36 -2.14 -16.01
N PRO A 195 15.00 -2.08 -17.19
CA PRO A 195 16.29 -2.73 -17.46
C PRO A 195 17.40 -2.36 -16.48
N ARG A 196 17.51 -1.08 -16.10
CA ARG A 196 18.57 -0.59 -15.20
C ARG A 196 18.52 -1.21 -13.80
N LEU A 197 17.33 -1.60 -13.33
CA LEU A 197 17.15 -2.21 -12.02
C LEU A 197 16.90 -3.72 -12.11
N GLY A 198 16.87 -4.28 -13.32
CA GLY A 198 16.53 -5.69 -13.54
C GLY A 198 15.13 -6.07 -13.03
N LEU A 199 14.18 -5.13 -13.00
CA LEU A 199 12.82 -5.41 -12.56
C LEU A 199 11.94 -5.77 -13.75
N SER A 200 11.06 -6.74 -13.58
CA SER A 200 10.01 -7.07 -14.54
C SER A 200 8.76 -7.59 -13.82
N ALA A 201 7.60 -7.38 -14.43
CA ALA A 201 6.32 -7.94 -13.99
C ALA A 201 5.30 -7.81 -15.11
N ASP A 202 4.29 -8.67 -15.08
CA ASP A 202 3.14 -8.53 -15.95
C ASP A 202 2.04 -7.83 -15.16
N PHE A 203 1.63 -6.66 -15.60
CA PHE A 203 0.53 -5.90 -15.02
C PHE A 203 -0.70 -5.99 -15.92
N ALA A 204 -1.90 -5.79 -15.37
CA ALA A 204 -3.09 -5.51 -16.18
C ALA A 204 -3.89 -4.38 -15.54
N PRO A 205 -4.55 -3.52 -16.35
CA PRO A 205 -5.49 -2.57 -15.81
C PRO A 205 -6.74 -3.30 -15.31
N VAL A 206 -7.22 -2.94 -14.13
CA VAL A 206 -8.49 -3.42 -13.59
C VAL A 206 -9.60 -2.54 -14.15
N LEU A 207 -10.48 -3.15 -14.95
CA LEU A 207 -11.61 -2.48 -15.60
C LEU A 207 -12.85 -2.48 -14.72
N GLY A 208 -12.98 -3.48 -13.85
CA GLY A 208 -14.07 -3.57 -12.89
C GLY A 208 -13.90 -4.74 -11.94
N VAL A 209 -14.50 -4.61 -10.76
CA VAL A 209 -14.59 -5.68 -9.76
C VAL A 209 -16.06 -5.85 -9.43
N ASN A 210 -16.59 -7.06 -9.63
CA ASN A 210 -17.97 -7.41 -9.33
C ASN A 210 -18.00 -8.40 -8.16
N TRP A 211 -17.68 -7.87 -6.98
CA TRP A 211 -17.73 -8.59 -5.73
C TRP A 211 -18.84 -7.99 -4.88
N ARG A 212 -19.97 -8.72 -4.76
CA ARG A 212 -21.19 -8.20 -4.12
C ARG A 212 -21.38 -8.66 -2.69
N ASP A 213 -20.71 -9.72 -2.25
CA ASP A 213 -20.92 -10.29 -0.92
C ASP A 213 -19.58 -10.42 -0.22
N ARG A 214 -19.36 -9.72 0.89
CA ARG A 214 -18.17 -9.85 1.75
C ARG A 214 -18.11 -11.25 2.42
N ALA A 215 -18.08 -12.32 1.64
CA ALA A 215 -17.80 -13.64 2.18
C ALA A 215 -16.34 -13.62 2.70
N PRO A 216 -16.07 -14.19 3.89
CA PRO A 216 -14.74 -14.17 4.50
C PRO A 216 -13.69 -15.01 3.75
N VAL A 217 -14.10 -15.67 2.67
CA VAL A 217 -13.29 -16.59 1.87
C VAL A 217 -12.92 -15.88 0.58
N ALA A 218 -11.62 -15.85 0.25
CA ALA A 218 -11.19 -15.38 -1.06
C ALA A 218 -11.87 -16.21 -2.16
N PRO A 219 -12.31 -15.58 -3.26
CA PRO A 219 -12.78 -16.31 -4.41
C PRO A 219 -11.64 -17.17 -4.98
N GLU A 220 -12.01 -18.22 -5.72
CA GLU A 220 -11.05 -18.98 -6.51
C GLU A 220 -10.27 -18.04 -7.43
N GLY A 221 -9.00 -18.40 -7.67
CA GLY A 221 -8.15 -17.66 -8.58
C GLY A 221 -7.11 -16.75 -7.93
N VAL A 222 -7.21 -16.50 -6.62
CA VAL A 222 -6.27 -15.62 -5.89
C VAL A 222 -5.19 -16.47 -5.22
N ARG A 223 -3.93 -16.14 -5.47
CA ARG A 223 -2.78 -16.78 -4.82
C ARG A 223 -2.58 -16.29 -3.39
N ASP A 224 -2.17 -17.20 -2.52
CA ASP A 224 -1.61 -16.87 -1.21
C ASP A 224 -0.13 -16.44 -1.31
N GLY A 225 0.46 -16.05 -0.18
CA GLY A 225 1.84 -15.57 -0.14
C GLY A 225 2.89 -16.62 -0.52
N LEU A 226 2.67 -17.92 -0.30
CA LEU A 226 3.60 -18.96 -0.73
C LEU A 226 3.51 -19.19 -2.23
N GLN A 227 2.29 -19.25 -2.77
CA GLN A 227 2.07 -19.40 -4.21
C GLN A 227 2.64 -18.21 -4.99
N ILE A 228 2.49 -16.99 -4.47
CA ILE A 228 3.12 -15.78 -5.02
C ILE A 228 4.65 -15.90 -4.97
N ALA A 229 5.23 -16.35 -3.86
CA ALA A 229 6.67 -16.52 -3.74
C ALA A 229 7.21 -17.56 -4.74
N GLU A 230 6.50 -18.68 -4.91
CA GLU A 230 6.82 -19.73 -5.88
C GLU A 230 6.83 -19.17 -7.31
N GLN A 231 5.81 -18.37 -7.65
CA GLN A 231 5.72 -17.69 -8.95
C GLN A 231 6.85 -16.68 -9.19
N LEU A 232 7.31 -15.97 -8.14
CA LEU A 232 8.28 -14.88 -8.30
C LEU A 232 9.74 -15.33 -8.44
N THR A 233 10.14 -16.43 -7.81
CA THR A 233 11.56 -16.83 -7.79
C THR A 233 11.81 -18.32 -7.98
N GLY A 234 10.85 -19.20 -7.66
CA GLY A 234 11.06 -20.65 -7.66
C GLY A 234 12.21 -21.18 -6.77
N ASP A 235 12.98 -20.30 -6.11
CA ASP A 235 14.18 -20.64 -5.34
C ASP A 235 13.81 -21.41 -4.06
N PRO A 236 14.24 -22.69 -3.94
CA PRO A 236 13.97 -23.50 -2.75
C PRO A 236 14.45 -22.86 -1.45
N ASN A 237 15.55 -22.09 -1.47
CA ASN A 237 16.09 -21.43 -0.28
C ASN A 237 15.17 -20.31 0.21
N VAL A 238 14.63 -19.50 -0.72
CA VAL A 238 13.66 -18.45 -0.38
C VAL A 238 12.38 -19.06 0.18
N LEU A 239 11.86 -20.11 -0.47
CA LEU A 239 10.65 -20.81 -0.01
C LEU A 239 10.86 -21.48 1.35
N HIS A 240 12.04 -22.07 1.57
CA HIS A 240 12.42 -22.64 2.86
C HIS A 240 12.48 -21.57 3.95
N ALA A 241 13.15 -20.44 3.68
CA ALA A 241 13.24 -19.32 4.61
C ALA A 241 11.86 -18.74 4.96
N LEU A 242 10.95 -18.60 3.98
CA LEU A 242 9.58 -18.15 4.21
C LEU A 242 8.77 -19.12 5.09
N ARG A 243 8.91 -20.42 4.84
CA ARG A 243 8.24 -21.45 5.66
C ARG A 243 8.78 -21.47 7.09
N GLN A 244 10.08 -21.19 7.28
CA GLN A 244 10.73 -21.09 8.58
C GLN A 244 10.46 -19.78 9.32
N ALA A 245 10.16 -18.69 8.62
CA ALA A 245 9.85 -17.38 9.21
C ALA A 245 8.57 -17.37 10.09
N LYS A 246 7.87 -18.51 10.22
CA LYS A 246 6.85 -18.74 11.25
C LYS A 246 7.47 -18.85 12.65
N LYS A 247 7.64 -17.70 13.30
CA LYS A 247 7.55 -17.50 14.76
C LYS A 247 7.67 -16.00 15.03
N ILE A 248 6.61 -15.43 15.59
CA ILE A 248 6.44 -14.20 16.40
C ILE A 248 5.08 -13.60 16.03
#